data_AF-A0A1V3QRE1-F1
#
_entry.id   AF-A0A1V3QRE1-F1
#
_cell.length_a   1.000
_cell.length_b   1.000
_cell.length_c   1.000
_cell.angle_alpha   90.00
_cell.angle_beta   90.00
_cell.angle_gamma   90.00
#
_symmetry.space_group_name_H-M   'P 1'
#
loop_
_entity.id
_entity.type
_entity.pdbx_description
1 polymer ?
#
loop_
_entity_poly.entity_id
_entity_poly.type
_entity_poly.pdbx_seq_one_letter_code
_entity_poly.pdbx_strand_id
1 'polypeptide(L)'
;MTIHSFPYYINSKTEILILGTMPGAMSLAKQEYYANPRNHFWKILYTLFDALPIPENFEAKVQFLRSNKIGLWDVLENCERKGSLDIHIKNQKENDFEVLLNEFPSITKIIFNGKQSHAFFSKRFGQIKGITYFVMPSTSPANTMTFENKLKIWSNCF
;
A
#
# COMPACT_ATOMS: atom_id res chain seq x y z
N MET A 1 -4.11 5.37 21.25
CA MET A 1 -3.09 6.30 20.73
C MET A 1 -3.41 6.54 19.28
N THR A 2 -3.51 7.80 18.89
CA THR A 2 -3.69 8.18 17.49
C THR A 2 -2.37 7.98 16.77
N ILE A 3 -2.44 7.34 15.61
CA ILE A 3 -1.32 7.12 14.70
C ILE A 3 -1.65 7.78 13.37
N HIS A 4 -0.61 8.18 12.64
CA HIS A 4 -0.72 8.86 11.35
C HIS A 4 -0.04 8.03 10.26
N SER A 5 -0.55 8.08 9.03
CA SER A 5 0.13 7.49 7.88
C SER A 5 1.38 8.28 7.53
N PHE A 6 2.22 7.69 6.68
CA PHE A 6 3.32 8.42 6.07
C PHE A 6 2.81 9.33 4.95
N PRO A 7 3.65 10.28 4.49
CA PRO A 7 3.46 10.91 3.19
C PRO A 7 3.42 9.87 2.07
N TYR A 8 2.74 10.21 0.97
CA TYR A 8 2.77 9.38 -0.22
C TYR A 8 4.16 9.38 -0.87
N TYR A 9 4.50 8.28 -1.53
CA TYR A 9 5.65 8.19 -2.43
C TYR A 9 5.13 8.14 -3.86
N ILE A 10 4.87 9.31 -4.45
CA ILE A 10 4.24 9.48 -5.77
C ILE A 10 5.00 10.59 -6.52
N ASN A 11 5.01 10.52 -7.85
CA ASN A 11 5.43 11.64 -8.70
C ASN A 11 4.57 11.71 -9.98
N SER A 12 4.83 12.69 -10.84
CA SER A 12 4.08 12.91 -12.08
C SER A 12 4.13 11.78 -13.12
N LYS A 13 4.99 10.76 -12.93
CA LYS A 13 5.07 9.56 -13.78
C LYS A 13 4.43 8.34 -13.12
N THR A 14 3.90 8.44 -11.90
CA THR A 14 3.25 7.31 -11.23
C THR A 14 1.97 6.93 -11.96
N GLU A 15 1.85 5.66 -12.34
CA GLU A 15 0.69 5.11 -13.06
C GLU A 15 -0.11 4.13 -12.19
N ILE A 16 0.59 3.44 -11.27
CA ILE A 16 0.03 2.46 -10.36
C ILE A 16 0.20 2.96 -8.93
N LEU A 17 -0.88 3.10 -8.18
CA LEU A 17 -0.85 3.45 -6.75
C LEU A 17 -1.23 2.23 -5.90
N ILE A 18 -0.33 1.77 -5.05
CA ILE A 18 -0.63 0.69 -4.11
C ILE A 18 -0.98 1.28 -2.74
N LEU A 19 -2.13 0.88 -2.19
CA LEU A 19 -2.69 1.42 -0.97
C LEU A 19 -2.73 0.38 0.16
N GLY A 20 -2.05 0.68 1.26
CA GLY A 20 -2.24 0.01 2.55
C GLY A 20 -3.46 0.55 3.30
N THR A 21 -3.88 -0.13 4.37
CA THR A 21 -4.90 0.44 5.28
C THR A 21 -4.28 1.53 6.16
N MET A 22 -3.23 1.17 6.91
CA MET A 22 -2.51 2.01 7.85
C MET A 22 -1.17 1.37 8.20
N PRO A 23 -0.05 2.11 8.34
CA PRO A 23 1.27 1.53 8.60
C PRO A 23 1.29 0.70 9.89
N GLY A 24 1.86 -0.50 9.86
CA GLY A 24 2.00 -1.35 11.04
C GLY A 24 2.95 -0.76 12.10
N ALA A 25 2.94 -1.28 13.33
CA ALA A 25 3.76 -0.75 14.43
C ALA A 25 5.26 -0.70 14.10
N MET A 26 5.78 -1.73 13.42
CA MET A 26 7.18 -1.76 13.03
C MET A 26 7.52 -0.81 11.88
N SER A 27 6.56 -0.58 10.97
CA SER A 27 6.67 0.44 9.95
C SER A 27 6.74 1.83 10.60
N LEU A 28 5.82 2.15 11.50
CA LEU A 28 5.81 3.41 12.26
C LEU A 28 7.12 3.61 13.04
N ALA A 29 7.64 2.57 13.69
CA ALA A 29 8.89 2.66 14.44
C ALA A 29 10.11 2.94 13.53
N LYS A 30 10.14 2.36 12.33
CA LYS A 30 11.24 2.52 11.37
C LYS A 30 11.06 3.70 10.40
N GLN A 31 9.87 4.31 10.35
CA GLN A 31 9.47 5.27 9.32
C GLN A 31 9.60 4.71 7.90
N GLU A 32 9.27 3.42 7.72
CA GLU A 32 9.39 2.71 6.45
C GLU A 32 8.12 1.92 6.13
N TYR A 33 7.69 1.98 4.86
CA TYR A 33 6.60 1.14 4.39
C TYR A 33 6.95 -0.35 4.43
N TYR A 34 6.02 -1.15 4.97
CA TYR A 34 6.11 -2.62 5.06
C TYR A 34 7.41 -3.14 5.69
N ALA A 35 7.90 -2.45 6.72
CA ALA A 35 9.23 -2.68 7.28
C ALA A 35 9.41 -4.05 7.96
N ASN A 36 8.32 -4.71 8.37
CA ASN A 36 8.35 -6.02 9.03
C ASN A 36 8.91 -7.09 8.08
N PRO A 37 10.01 -7.80 8.41
CA PRO A 37 10.59 -8.84 7.55
C PRO A 37 9.63 -9.97 7.16
N ARG A 38 8.60 -10.22 7.98
CA ARG A 38 7.56 -11.21 7.69
C ARG A 38 6.47 -10.68 6.76
N ASN A 39 6.50 -9.39 6.40
CA ASN A 39 5.59 -8.83 5.42
C ASN A 39 6.12 -9.16 4.01
N HIS A 40 5.28 -9.80 3.20
CA HIS A 40 5.68 -10.27 1.88
C HIS A 40 5.73 -9.16 0.81
N PHE A 41 5.37 -7.91 1.13
CA PHE A 41 5.22 -6.84 0.15
C PHE A 41 6.47 -6.66 -0.74
N TRP A 42 7.62 -6.39 -0.12
CA TRP A 42 8.86 -6.17 -0.87
C TRP A 42 9.32 -7.42 -1.60
N LYS A 43 9.16 -8.60 -0.97
CA LYS A 43 9.50 -9.88 -1.62
C LYS A 43 8.63 -10.12 -2.86
N ILE A 44 7.34 -9.80 -2.82
CA ILE A 44 6.43 -9.91 -3.96
C ILE A 44 6.91 -9.00 -5.09
N LEU A 45 7.06 -7.69 -4.84
CA LEU A 45 7.45 -6.77 -5.91
C LEU A 45 8.80 -7.10 -6.52
N TYR A 46 9.83 -7.34 -5.70
CA TYR A 46 11.15 -7.65 -6.22
C TYR A 46 11.19 -8.99 -6.97
N THR A 47 10.31 -9.95 -6.65
CA THR A 47 10.19 -11.19 -7.43
C THR A 47 9.46 -10.95 -8.74
N LEU A 48 8.36 -10.19 -8.75
CA LEU A 48 7.57 -9.92 -9.97
C LEU A 48 8.35 -9.13 -11.02
N PHE A 49 9.24 -8.24 -10.57
CA PHE A 49 10.06 -7.39 -11.44
C PHE A 49 11.49 -7.91 -11.64
N ASP A 50 11.75 -9.17 -11.29
CA ASP A 50 13.07 -9.83 -11.42
C ASP A 50 14.24 -8.97 -10.90
N ALA A 51 14.07 -8.39 -9.71
CA ALA A 51 14.96 -7.38 -9.14
C ALA A 51 15.66 -7.83 -7.86
N LEU A 52 15.57 -9.11 -7.49
CA LEU A 52 16.23 -9.65 -6.28
C LEU A 52 17.76 -9.49 -6.38
N PRO A 53 18.46 -9.25 -5.25
CA PRO A 53 17.97 -9.22 -3.87
C PRO A 53 17.30 -7.89 -3.46
N ILE A 54 16.45 -7.96 -2.42
CA ILE A 54 15.82 -6.75 -1.85
C ILE A 54 16.89 -5.95 -1.10
N PRO A 55 17.10 -4.66 -1.41
CA PRO A 55 18.04 -3.82 -0.70
C PRO A 55 17.59 -3.60 0.75
N GLU A 56 18.53 -3.45 1.68
CA GLU A 56 18.20 -3.10 3.06
C GLU A 56 17.69 -1.65 3.16
N ASN A 57 18.35 -0.75 2.43
CA ASN A 57 18.05 0.67 2.38
C ASN A 57 16.66 0.95 1.79
N PHE A 58 15.83 1.68 2.53
CA PHE A 58 14.49 2.07 2.11
C PHE A 58 14.47 3.04 0.92
N GLU A 59 15.43 3.96 0.81
CA GLU A 59 15.54 4.87 -0.33
C GLU A 59 15.73 4.09 -1.64
N ALA A 60 16.54 3.03 -1.62
CA ALA A 60 16.71 2.16 -2.79
C ALA A 60 15.39 1.47 -3.19
N LYS A 61 14.55 1.11 -2.20
CA LYS A 61 13.20 0.57 -2.47
C LYS A 61 12.27 1.63 -3.06
N VAL A 62 12.34 2.87 -2.60
CA VAL A 62 11.58 3.99 -3.16
C VAL A 62 12.00 4.27 -4.61
N GLN A 63 13.30 4.28 -4.91
CA GLN A 63 13.78 4.46 -6.29
C GLN A 63 13.37 3.31 -7.21
N PHE A 64 13.36 2.08 -6.71
CA PHE A 64 12.82 0.92 -7.44
C PHE A 64 11.35 1.12 -7.79
N LEU A 65 10.51 1.56 -6.85
CA LEU A 65 9.09 1.85 -7.11
C LEU A 65 8.94 2.94 -8.17
N ARG A 66 9.69 4.04 -8.03
CA ARG A 66 9.70 5.16 -8.97
C ARG A 66 10.06 4.73 -10.39
N SER A 67 11.09 3.90 -10.53
CA SER A 67 11.55 3.39 -11.83
C SER A 67 10.51 2.52 -12.53
N ASN A 68 9.65 1.87 -11.74
CA ASN A 68 8.53 1.05 -12.23
C ASN A 68 7.20 1.81 -12.25
N LYS A 69 7.20 3.14 -12.08
CA LYS A 69 6.00 4.00 -12.04
C LYS A 69 4.96 3.59 -10.99
N ILE A 70 5.43 2.97 -9.90
CA ILE A 70 4.62 2.56 -8.77
C ILE A 70 4.72 3.62 -7.67
N GLY A 71 3.58 3.99 -7.10
CA GLY A 71 3.48 4.81 -5.91
C GLY A 71 2.97 4.03 -4.70
N LEU A 72 3.27 4.56 -3.51
CA LEU A 72 2.81 4.02 -2.23
C LEU A 72 2.08 5.07 -1.40
N TRP A 73 0.98 4.65 -0.79
CA TRP A 73 0.37 5.40 0.31
C TRP A 73 -0.52 4.49 1.18
N ASP A 74 -1.25 5.10 2.11
CA ASP A 74 -2.29 4.45 2.90
C ASP A 74 -3.64 5.12 2.67
N VAL A 75 -4.71 4.36 2.84
CA VAL A 75 -6.07 4.88 2.75
C VAL A 75 -6.40 5.81 3.91
N LEU A 76 -5.94 5.48 5.12
CA LEU A 76 -6.21 6.27 6.31
C LEU A 76 -5.10 7.29 6.55
N GLU A 77 -5.46 8.56 6.69
CA GLU A 77 -4.57 9.65 7.12
C GLU A 77 -4.17 9.44 8.59
N ASN A 78 -5.16 9.12 9.42
CA ASN A 78 -4.97 8.84 10.83
C ASN A 78 -6.07 7.93 11.38
N CYS A 79 -5.76 7.27 12.49
CA CYS A 79 -6.73 6.51 13.26
C CYS A 79 -6.23 6.23 14.69
N GLU A 80 -7.12 5.76 15.54
CA GLU A 80 -6.75 5.11 16.79
C GLU A 80 -6.64 3.60 16.57
N ARG A 81 -5.49 3.02 16.90
CA ARG A 81 -5.28 1.56 16.82
C ARG A 81 -4.39 1.04 17.93
N LYS A 82 -4.81 -0.04 18.59
CA LYS A 82 -3.94 -0.82 19.48
C LYS A 82 -3.27 -1.93 18.68
N GLY A 83 -1.94 -1.99 18.70
CA GLY A 83 -1.17 -2.95 17.91
C GLY A 83 -1.22 -2.67 16.40
N SER A 84 -1.12 -3.72 15.59
CA SER A 84 -1.00 -3.60 14.12
C SER A 84 -2.18 -4.20 13.34
N LEU A 85 -3.19 -4.75 14.00
CA LEU A 85 -4.31 -5.40 13.33
C LEU A 85 -5.40 -4.40 12.98
N ASP A 86 -5.85 -4.42 11.74
CA ASP A 86 -6.88 -3.48 11.24
C ASP A 86 -8.23 -3.65 11.96
N ILE A 87 -8.51 -4.81 12.58
CA ILE A 87 -9.72 -5.03 13.39
C ILE A 87 -9.80 -4.11 14.63
N HIS A 88 -8.70 -3.47 15.01
CA HIS A 88 -8.62 -2.56 16.15
C HIS A 88 -8.66 -1.09 15.76
N ILE A 89 -8.86 -0.77 14.48
CA ILE A 89 -8.97 0.61 13.99
C ILE A 89 -10.28 1.22 14.46
N LYS A 90 -10.19 2.43 15.00
CA LYS A 90 -11.31 3.29 15.41
C LYS A 90 -11.00 4.75 15.08
N ASN A 91 -12.04 5.59 15.06
CA ASN A 91 -11.93 7.04 14.88
C ASN A 91 -11.03 7.42 13.69
N GLN A 92 -11.19 6.68 12.59
CA GLN A 92 -10.35 6.82 11.41
C GLN A 92 -10.78 7.98 10.53
N LYS A 93 -9.81 8.58 9.85
CA LYS A 93 -9.99 9.57 8.79
C LYS A 93 -9.24 9.11 7.55
N GLU A 94 -9.90 9.07 6.40
CA GLU A 94 -9.27 8.76 5.12
C GLU A 94 -8.48 9.95 4.57
N ASN A 95 -7.36 9.66 3.90
CA ASN A 95 -6.62 10.62 3.09
C ASN A 95 -7.49 11.17 1.95
N ASP A 96 -7.16 12.36 1.45
CA ASP A 96 -7.91 13.00 0.36
C ASP A 96 -7.40 12.53 -1.01
N PHE A 97 -8.12 11.55 -1.57
CA PHE A 97 -7.79 11.00 -2.89
C PHE A 97 -8.32 11.83 -4.05
N GLU A 98 -9.30 12.71 -3.84
CA GLU A 98 -9.80 13.59 -4.91
C GLU A 98 -8.75 14.64 -5.26
N VAL A 99 -8.15 15.27 -4.25
CA VAL A 99 -7.03 16.21 -4.44
C VAL A 99 -5.84 15.48 -5.06
N LEU A 100 -5.46 14.32 -4.53
CA LEU A 100 -4.32 13.55 -5.01
C LEU A 100 -4.45 13.18 -6.50
N LEU A 101 -5.59 12.61 -6.90
CA LEU A 101 -5.77 12.13 -8.28
C LEU A 101 -5.93 13.27 -9.29
N ASN A 102 -6.39 14.45 -8.84
CA ASN A 102 -6.35 15.66 -9.66
C ASN A 102 -4.92 16.18 -9.87
N GLU A 103 -4.07 16.08 -8.85
CA GLU A 103 -2.65 16.47 -8.93
C GLU A 103 -1.82 15.48 -9.75
N PHE A 104 -2.14 14.18 -9.67
CA PHE A 104 -1.43 13.09 -10.35
C PHE A 104 -2.35 12.31 -11.32
N PRO A 105 -2.78 12.93 -12.43
CA PRO A 105 -3.75 12.32 -13.36
C PRO A 105 -3.19 11.11 -14.14
N SER A 106 -1.88 10.85 -14.09
CA SER A 106 -1.26 9.66 -14.67
C SER A 106 -1.65 8.38 -13.92
N ILE A 107 -2.09 8.49 -12.66
CA ILE A 107 -2.55 7.36 -11.88
C ILE A 107 -3.86 6.87 -12.48
N THR A 108 -3.83 5.68 -13.06
CA THR A 108 -5.00 5.03 -13.69
C THR A 108 -5.30 3.66 -13.10
N LYS A 109 -4.44 3.17 -12.19
CA LYS A 109 -4.60 1.90 -11.51
C LYS A 109 -4.37 2.06 -10.01
N ILE A 110 -5.30 1.56 -9.19
CA ILE A 110 -5.14 1.47 -7.74
C ILE A 110 -5.17 -0.01 -7.32
N ILE A 111 -4.15 -0.42 -6.57
CA ILE A 111 -4.02 -1.77 -6.01
C ILE A 111 -4.17 -1.67 -4.49
N PHE A 112 -5.26 -2.22 -3.96
CA PHE A 112 -5.54 -2.28 -2.53
C PHE A 112 -4.85 -3.49 -1.89
N ASN A 113 -3.95 -3.25 -0.94
CA ASN A 113 -3.27 -4.27 -0.17
C ASN A 113 -4.14 -4.76 0.99
N GLY A 114 -5.13 -5.60 0.67
CA GLY A 114 -6.07 -6.18 1.62
C GLY A 114 -7.46 -5.55 1.54
N LYS A 115 -8.49 -6.35 1.88
CA LYS A 115 -9.90 -5.97 1.78
C LYS A 115 -10.28 -4.73 2.62
N GLN A 116 -9.63 -4.53 3.76
CA GLN A 116 -9.89 -3.39 4.65
C GLN A 116 -9.54 -2.05 3.99
N SER A 117 -8.36 -1.95 3.35
CA SER A 117 -7.96 -0.74 2.61
C SER A 117 -9.02 -0.36 1.56
N HIS A 118 -9.45 -1.31 0.72
CA HIS A 118 -10.54 -1.09 -0.24
C HIS A 118 -11.86 -0.71 0.44
N ALA A 119 -12.23 -1.36 1.55
CA ALA A 119 -13.49 -1.07 2.23
C ALA A 119 -13.55 0.37 2.76
N PHE A 120 -12.49 0.87 3.40
CA PHE A 120 -12.42 2.26 3.86
C PHE A 120 -12.45 3.24 2.69
N PHE A 121 -11.67 2.97 1.64
CA PHE A 121 -11.63 3.81 0.46
C PHE A 121 -13.01 3.90 -0.21
N SER A 122 -13.59 2.75 -0.54
CA SER A 122 -14.85 2.67 -1.29
C SER A 122 -16.04 3.17 -0.51
N LYS A 123 -15.99 3.15 0.83
CA LYS A 123 -17.02 3.76 1.68
C LYS A 123 -17.12 5.28 1.46
N ARG A 124 -15.99 5.96 1.23
CA ARG A 124 -15.95 7.41 1.05
C ARG A 124 -16.01 7.83 -0.41
N PHE A 125 -15.22 7.19 -1.26
CA PHE A 125 -15.00 7.64 -2.65
C PHE A 125 -15.71 6.76 -3.70
N GLY A 126 -16.12 5.55 -3.32
CA GLY A 126 -16.66 4.57 -4.27
C GLY A 126 -15.72 4.29 -5.44
N GLN A 127 -16.30 4.09 -6.62
CA GLN A 127 -15.56 3.91 -7.87
C GLN A 127 -15.25 5.27 -8.49
N ILE A 128 -13.97 5.55 -8.71
CA ILE A 128 -13.53 6.75 -9.42
C ILE A 128 -13.45 6.43 -10.92
N LYS A 129 -14.01 7.32 -11.75
CA LYS A 129 -14.01 7.15 -13.21
C LYS A 129 -12.59 7.18 -13.75
N GLY A 130 -12.26 6.24 -14.64
CA GLY A 130 -10.95 6.16 -15.27
C GLY A 130 -9.88 5.43 -14.45
N ILE A 131 -10.20 5.01 -13.21
CA ILE A 131 -9.28 4.24 -12.38
C ILE A 131 -9.69 2.77 -12.32
N THR A 132 -8.75 1.87 -12.61
CA THR A 132 -8.95 0.43 -12.46
C THR A 132 -8.55 -0.02 -11.05
N TYR A 133 -9.42 -0.75 -10.36
CA TYR A 133 -9.16 -1.23 -9.00
C TYR A 133 -8.82 -2.72 -8.96
N PHE A 134 -7.79 -3.05 -8.18
CA PHE A 134 -7.43 -4.42 -7.84
C PHE A 134 -7.42 -4.59 -6.32
N VAL A 135 -8.15 -5.58 -5.79
CA VAL A 135 -8.15 -5.87 -4.35
C VAL A 135 -7.36 -7.13 -4.08
N MET A 136 -6.14 -6.97 -3.58
CA MET A 136 -5.20 -8.06 -3.39
C MET A 136 -5.24 -8.63 -1.96
N PRO A 137 -4.81 -9.89 -1.76
CA PRO A 137 -4.61 -10.41 -0.41
C PRO A 137 -3.57 -9.59 0.34
N SER A 138 -3.84 -9.31 1.62
CA SER A 138 -2.90 -8.55 2.45
C SER A 138 -1.53 -9.22 2.48
N THR A 139 -0.47 -8.44 2.29
CA THR A 139 0.92 -8.91 2.36
C THR A 139 1.42 -9.07 3.78
N SER A 140 0.67 -8.60 4.78
CA SER A 140 1.01 -8.72 6.20
C SER A 140 1.08 -10.18 6.66
N PRO A 141 1.83 -10.45 7.75
CA PRO A 141 1.89 -11.79 8.36
C PRO A 141 0.58 -12.23 9.01
N ALA A 142 -0.37 -11.31 9.25
CA ALA A 142 -1.70 -11.65 9.76
C ALA A 142 -2.53 -12.43 8.72
N ASN A 143 -2.21 -12.27 7.43
CA ASN A 143 -2.77 -13.12 6.38
C ASN A 143 -1.90 -14.37 6.22
N THR A 144 -2.44 -15.53 6.62
CA THR A 144 -1.77 -16.83 6.64
C THR A 144 -1.54 -17.48 5.28
N MET A 145 -2.02 -16.86 4.20
CA MET A 145 -1.76 -17.32 2.83
C MET A 145 -0.24 -17.40 2.55
N THR A 146 0.19 -18.48 1.89
CA THR A 146 1.59 -18.70 1.52
C THR A 146 2.13 -17.60 0.61
N PHE A 147 3.45 -17.44 0.59
CA PHE A 147 4.11 -16.45 -0.27
C PHE A 147 3.79 -16.71 -1.74
N GLU A 148 3.87 -17.95 -2.19
CA GLU A 148 3.69 -18.38 -3.58
C GLU A 148 2.27 -18.07 -4.07
N ASN A 149 1.27 -18.29 -3.23
CA ASN A 149 -0.13 -17.96 -3.56
C ASN A 149 -0.36 -16.45 -3.58
N LYS A 150 0.21 -15.70 -2.63
CA LYS A 150 0.14 -14.23 -2.66
C LYS A 150 0.81 -13.71 -3.94
N LEU A 151 2.01 -14.19 -4.27
CA LEU A 151 2.75 -13.81 -5.47
C LEU A 151 1.93 -14.06 -6.74
N LYS A 152 1.37 -15.26 -6.88
CA LYS A 152 0.51 -15.64 -8.02
C LYS A 152 -0.74 -14.78 -8.16
N ILE A 153 -1.34 -14.35 -7.05
CA ILE A 153 -2.52 -13.47 -7.11
C ILE A 153 -2.09 -12.05 -7.48
N TRP A 154 -1.04 -11.54 -6.84
CA TRP A 154 -0.48 -10.21 -7.08
C TRP A 154 0.04 -10.07 -8.52
N SER A 155 0.55 -11.12 -9.17
CA SER A 155 0.98 -11.04 -10.57
C SER A 155 -0.15 -10.67 -11.55
N ASN A 156 -1.43 -10.82 -11.18
CA ASN A 156 -2.55 -10.49 -12.07
C ASN A 156 -2.90 -9.00 -12.12
N CYS A 157 -2.22 -8.16 -11.32
CA CYS A 157 -2.48 -6.71 -11.27
C CYS A 157 -1.33 -5.83 -11.76
N PHE A 158 -0.18 -6.44 -12.10
CA PHE A 158 0.95 -5.79 -12.77
C PHE A 158 0.91 -6.14 -14.25
#